data_AF-A0A132T921-F1
#
_entry.id   AF-A0A132T921-F1
#
_cell.length_a   1.000
_cell.length_b   1.000
_cell.length_c   1.000
_cell.angle_alpha   90.00
_cell.angle_beta   90.00
_cell.angle_gamma   90.00
#
_symmetry.space_group_name_H-M   'P 1'
#
loop_
_entity.id
_entity.type
_entity.pdbx_description
1 polymer ?
#
loop_
_entity_poly.entity_id
_entity_poly.type
_entity_poly.pdbx_seq_one_letter_code
_entity_poly.pdbx_strand_id
1 'polypeptide(L)'
;MRTDPWSGDSCPIARAMAVIGQRWSVLIIREAFLGRTRFSEFKGQLGIASDVLSARLAELVSAGVLETVKYREPGDRARKRYELTQSGRDLIVVLGAIGQWGYKHADRSKGTPYQFVDSDGEPVIAGFRRRDGTAAGGADVRLVGIAAQNPQ
;
A
#
# COMPACT_ATOMS: atom_id res chain seq x y z
N MET A 1 17.70 -9.67 9.21
CA MET A 1 16.31 -9.18 9.41
C MET A 1 16.38 -8.20 10.57
N ARG A 2 16.16 -6.90 10.35
CA ARG A 2 16.13 -5.91 11.45
C ARG A 2 14.90 -6.26 12.29
N THR A 3 15.09 -6.73 13.51
CA THR A 3 14.00 -6.91 14.46
C THR A 3 13.76 -5.57 15.12
N ASP A 4 12.90 -4.75 14.50
CA ASP A 4 12.46 -3.52 15.14
C ASP A 4 11.80 -3.88 16.49
N PRO A 5 11.98 -3.09 17.56
CA PRO A 5 11.50 -3.44 18.91
C PRO A 5 9.98 -3.67 19.01
N TRP A 6 9.24 -3.31 17.97
CA TRP A 6 7.80 -3.49 17.82
C TRP A 6 7.41 -4.82 17.14
N SER A 7 8.36 -5.66 16.72
CA SER A 7 8.08 -6.93 16.04
C SER A 7 7.46 -8.00 16.95
N GLY A 8 7.52 -7.79 18.27
CA GLY A 8 6.78 -8.57 19.28
C GLY A 8 5.46 -7.94 19.70
N ASP A 9 5.06 -6.82 19.08
CA ASP A 9 3.88 -6.05 19.46
C ASP A 9 2.59 -6.70 18.92
N SER A 10 1.61 -6.90 19.80
CA SER A 10 0.28 -7.39 19.44
C SER A 10 -0.47 -6.44 18.48
N CYS A 11 -0.02 -5.19 18.36
CA CYS A 11 -0.62 -4.16 17.52
C CYS A 11 -0.52 -4.48 16.01
N PRO A 12 -1.66 -4.69 15.31
CA PRO A 12 -1.66 -4.94 13.86
C PRO A 12 -1.15 -3.76 13.04
N ILE A 13 -1.35 -2.52 13.52
CA ILE A 13 -0.85 -1.32 12.83
C ILE A 13 0.68 -1.32 12.83
N ALA A 14 1.32 -1.64 13.96
CA ALA A 14 2.78 -1.72 14.04
C ALA A 14 3.34 -2.78 13.08
N ARG A 15 2.70 -3.96 13.01
CA ARG A 15 3.10 -5.02 12.07
C ARG A 15 2.93 -4.60 10.61
N ALA A 16 1.86 -3.90 10.26
CA ALA A 16 1.69 -3.35 8.92
C ALA A 16 2.78 -2.33 8.60
N MET A 17 3.09 -1.43 9.54
CA MET A 17 4.13 -0.40 9.35
C MET A 17 5.53 -0.98 9.19
N ALA A 18 5.83 -2.15 9.75
CA ALA A 18 7.09 -2.85 9.48
C ALA A 18 7.24 -3.24 7.99
N VAL A 19 6.12 -3.43 7.27
CA VAL A 19 6.10 -3.77 5.84
C VAL A 19 6.00 -2.51 4.98
N ILE A 20 5.00 -1.68 5.23
CA ILE A 20 4.64 -0.56 4.34
C ILE A 20 5.13 0.80 4.85
N GLY A 21 5.63 0.92 6.08
CA GLY A 21 6.01 2.20 6.70
C GLY A 21 7.28 2.83 6.13
N GLN A 22 8.02 2.10 5.30
CA GLN A 22 9.21 2.60 4.62
C GLN A 22 8.79 3.50 3.44
N ARG A 23 9.38 4.70 3.35
CA ARG A 23 8.99 5.77 2.39
C ARG A 23 8.69 5.28 0.98
N TRP A 24 9.55 4.41 0.45
CA TRP A 24 9.46 3.94 -0.93
C TRP A 24 8.49 2.76 -1.12
N SER A 25 8.17 2.00 -0.07
CA SER A 25 7.27 0.85 -0.16
C SER A 25 5.89 1.28 -0.66
N VAL A 26 5.29 2.30 -0.03
CA VAL A 26 3.98 2.83 -0.41
C VAL A 26 3.96 3.34 -1.86
N LEU A 27 5.04 4.01 -2.28
CA LEU A 27 5.14 4.54 -3.64
C LEU A 27 5.30 3.43 -4.69
N ILE A 28 6.05 2.37 -4.39
CA ILE A 28 6.15 1.19 -5.27
C ILE A 28 4.79 0.50 -5.40
N ILE A 29 4.07 0.32 -4.29
CA ILE A 29 2.73 -0.27 -4.29
C ILE A 29 1.76 0.60 -5.12
N ARG A 30 1.80 1.92 -4.98
CA ARG A 30 1.03 2.85 -5.82
C ARG A 30 1.31 2.63 -7.30
N GLU A 31 2.58 2.58 -7.70
CA GLU A 31 2.94 2.34 -9.09
C GLU A 31 2.48 0.98 -9.59
N ALA A 32 2.46 -0.05 -8.73
CA ALA A 32 1.94 -1.37 -9.08
C ALA A 32 0.42 -1.34 -9.35
N PHE A 33 -0.36 -0.58 -8.56
CA PHE A 33 -1.77 -0.32 -8.86
C PHE A 33 -1.98 0.48 -10.15
N LEU A 34 -1.03 1.33 -10.51
CA LEU A 34 -1.01 2.04 -11.80
C LEU A 34 -0.52 1.16 -12.96
N GLY A 35 -0.39 -0.15 -12.76
CA GLY A 35 -0.08 -1.14 -13.78
C GLY A 35 1.40 -1.36 -14.06
N ARG A 36 2.30 -0.78 -13.27
CA ARG A 36 3.75 -1.02 -13.43
C ARG A 36 4.13 -2.36 -12.84
N THR A 37 4.90 -3.12 -13.61
CA THR A 37 5.31 -4.48 -13.22
C THR A 37 6.80 -4.71 -13.39
N ARG A 38 7.52 -3.85 -14.12
CA ARG A 38 8.95 -4.04 -14.42
C ARG A 38 9.81 -3.12 -13.58
N PHE A 39 11.00 -3.60 -13.20
CA PHE A 39 11.98 -2.80 -12.44
C PHE A 39 12.28 -1.44 -13.10
N SER A 40 12.45 -1.41 -14.42
CA SER A 40 12.72 -0.19 -15.17
C SER A 40 11.56 0.82 -15.13
N GLU A 41 10.31 0.34 -15.08
CA GLU A 41 9.12 1.19 -14.99
C GLU A 41 9.06 1.87 -13.61
N PHE A 42 9.26 1.09 -12.53
CA PHE A 42 9.36 1.64 -11.18
C PHE A 42 10.49 2.66 -11.05
N LYS A 43 11.69 2.31 -11.54
CA LYS A 43 12.85 3.21 -11.51
C LYS A 43 12.58 4.52 -12.26
N GLY A 44 11.99 4.42 -13.46
CA GLY A 44 11.69 5.57 -14.31
C GLY A 44 10.72 6.56 -13.67
N GLN A 45 9.72 6.08 -12.93
CA GLN A 45 8.77 6.98 -12.25
C GLN A 45 9.23 7.51 -10.92
N LEU A 46 9.86 6.66 -10.11
CA LEU A 46 10.18 7.02 -8.74
C LEU A 46 11.50 7.79 -8.61
N GLY A 47 12.38 7.71 -9.62
CA GLY A 47 13.70 8.33 -9.57
C GLY A 47 14.60 7.81 -8.44
N ILE A 48 14.22 6.67 -7.86
CA ILE A 48 14.90 6.03 -6.73
C ILE A 48 16.19 5.33 -7.20
N ALA A 49 17.21 5.32 -6.33
CA ALA A 49 18.43 4.56 -6.57
C ALA A 49 18.16 3.05 -6.75
N SER A 50 18.91 2.41 -7.63
CA SER A 50 18.66 1.02 -8.06
C SER A 50 18.81 -0.01 -6.95
N ASP A 51 19.78 0.18 -6.07
CA ASP A 51 20.02 -0.63 -4.88
C ASP A 51 18.85 -0.53 -3.89
N VAL A 52 18.38 0.70 -3.62
CA VAL A 52 17.23 0.94 -2.74
C VAL A 52 15.97 0.32 -3.33
N LEU A 53 15.70 0.51 -4.62
CA LEU A 53 14.55 -0.12 -5.29
C LEU A 53 14.60 -1.64 -5.23
N SER A 54 15.78 -2.23 -5.48
CA SER A 54 15.97 -3.68 -5.42
C SER A 54 15.68 -4.22 -4.02
N ALA A 55 16.20 -3.54 -2.98
CA ALA A 55 15.94 -3.92 -1.60
C ALA A 55 14.45 -3.81 -1.23
N ARG A 56 13.78 -2.72 -1.63
CA ARG A 56 12.34 -2.54 -1.37
C ARG A 56 11.48 -3.58 -2.07
N LEU A 57 11.74 -3.86 -3.34
CA LEU A 57 11.01 -4.90 -4.09
C LEU A 57 11.21 -6.27 -3.46
N ALA A 58 12.44 -6.61 -3.05
CA ALA A 58 12.73 -7.86 -2.36
C ALA A 58 11.97 -7.98 -1.03
N GLU A 59 11.89 -6.91 -0.25
CA GLU A 59 11.14 -6.90 1.01
C GLU A 59 9.62 -7.02 0.80
N LEU A 60 9.07 -6.32 -0.20
CA LEU A 60 7.65 -6.44 -0.56
C LEU A 60 7.29 -7.84 -1.06
N VAL A 61 8.20 -8.49 -1.79
CA VAL A 61 8.05 -9.89 -2.20
C VAL A 61 8.13 -10.82 -0.99
N SER A 62 9.12 -10.62 -0.10
CA SER A 62 9.27 -11.42 1.11
C SER A 62 8.08 -11.28 2.07
N ALA A 63 7.43 -10.11 2.09
CA ALA A 63 6.23 -9.86 2.88
C ALA A 63 4.94 -10.36 2.21
N GLY A 64 5.03 -10.93 1.00
CA GLY A 64 3.87 -11.43 0.26
C GLY A 64 2.96 -10.33 -0.28
N VAL A 65 3.41 -9.08 -0.37
CA VAL A 65 2.67 -7.96 -0.97
C VAL A 65 2.77 -8.02 -2.50
N LEU A 66 3.97 -8.35 -2.99
CA LEU A 66 4.25 -8.59 -4.41
C LEU A 66 4.68 -10.05 -4.61
N GLU A 67 4.53 -10.55 -5.83
CA GLU A 67 5.14 -11.80 -6.26
C GLU A 67 6.00 -11.60 -7.50
N THR A 68 7.01 -12.45 -7.68
CA THR A 68 7.87 -12.41 -8.88
C THR A 68 7.36 -13.41 -9.91
N VAL A 69 6.81 -12.89 -11.01
CA VAL A 69 6.39 -13.70 -12.14
C VAL A 69 7.50 -13.71 -13.20
N LYS A 70 7.92 -14.91 -13.60
CA LYS A 70 8.83 -15.06 -14.75
C LYS A 70 8.02 -15.00 -16.02
N TYR A 71 8.43 -14.16 -16.96
CA TYR A 71 7.89 -14.13 -18.30
C TYR A 71 9.02 -14.24 -19.32
N ARG A 72 8.77 -14.97 -20.40
CA ARG A 72 9.72 -15.17 -21.49
C ARG A 72 9.00 -14.92 -22.80
N GLU A 73 9.43 -13.91 -23.54
CA GLU A 73 9.06 -13.77 -24.94
C GLU A 73 9.84 -14.81 -25.75
N PRO A 74 9.26 -15.41 -26.80
CA PRO A 74 9.98 -16.34 -27.66
C PRO A 74 11.28 -15.71 -28.19
N GLY A 75 12.42 -16.36 -27.92
CA GLY A 75 13.75 -15.88 -28.33
C GLY A 75 14.51 -15.05 -27.28
N ASP A 76 13.85 -14.60 -26.21
CA ASP A 76 14.44 -13.67 -25.23
C ASP A 76 14.90 -14.33 -23.92
N ARG A 77 15.77 -13.64 -23.17
CA ARG A 77 16.11 -14.01 -21.78
C ARG A 77 14.87 -13.85 -20.88
N ALA A 78 14.67 -14.78 -19.94
CA ALA A 78 13.59 -14.70 -18.97
C ALA A 78 13.67 -13.38 -18.18
N ARG A 79 12.58 -12.60 -18.24
CA ARG A 79 12.43 -11.33 -17.51
C ARG A 79 11.55 -11.54 -16.29
N LYS A 80 11.75 -10.71 -15.27
CA LYS A 80 10.96 -10.73 -14.03
C LYS A 80 9.94 -9.59 -14.07
N ARG A 81 8.71 -9.90 -13.68
CA ARG A 81 7.66 -8.92 -13.33
C ARG A 81 7.37 -9.03 -11.84
N TYR A 82 6.95 -7.92 -11.26
CA TYR A 82 6.45 -7.82 -9.90
C TYR A 82 4.96 -7.54 -9.98
N GLU A 83 4.14 -8.46 -9.49
CA GLU A 83 2.68 -8.36 -9.55
C GLU A 83 2.11 -8.32 -8.13
N LEU A 84 1.00 -7.59 -7.94
CA LEU A 84 0.31 -7.55 -6.65
C LEU A 84 -0.27 -8.93 -6.34
N THR A 85 -0.02 -9.42 -5.13
CA THR A 85 -0.73 -10.58 -4.59
C THR A 85 -2.12 -10.15 -4.10
N GLN A 86 -2.90 -11.08 -3.55
CA GLN A 86 -4.14 -10.71 -2.87
C GLN A 86 -3.89 -9.76 -1.69
N SER A 87 -2.88 -10.04 -0.85
CA SER A 87 -2.53 -9.16 0.26
C SER A 87 -2.10 -7.77 -0.21
N GLY A 88 -1.40 -7.67 -1.35
CA GLY A 88 -1.07 -6.39 -1.96
C GLY A 88 -2.29 -5.63 -2.48
N ARG A 89 -3.26 -6.33 -3.08
CA ARG A 89 -4.52 -5.72 -3.55
C ARG A 89 -5.36 -5.14 -2.41
N ASP A 90 -5.35 -5.77 -1.24
CA ASP A 90 -6.10 -5.29 -0.07
C ASP A 90 -5.57 -3.92 0.45
N LEU A 91 -4.35 -3.52 0.07
CA LEU A 91 -3.78 -2.22 0.44
C LEU A 91 -4.38 -1.02 -0.30
N ILE A 92 -5.28 -1.22 -1.27
CA ILE A 92 -5.90 -0.13 -2.03
C ILE A 92 -6.60 0.89 -1.13
N VAL A 93 -7.30 0.41 -0.08
CA VAL A 93 -8.01 1.28 0.87
C VAL A 93 -7.02 2.08 1.72
N VAL A 94 -5.90 1.48 2.09
CA VAL A 94 -4.82 2.15 2.84
C VAL A 94 -4.19 3.26 2.00
N LEU A 95 -3.92 3.00 0.72
CA LEU A 95 -3.45 4.03 -0.21
C LEU A 95 -4.46 5.16 -0.38
N GLY A 96 -5.75 4.83 -0.47
CA GLY A 96 -6.84 5.81 -0.51
C GLY A 96 -6.81 6.75 0.69
N ALA A 97 -6.73 6.19 1.90
CA ALA A 97 -6.68 6.96 3.14
C ALA A 97 -5.43 7.85 3.26
N ILE A 98 -4.24 7.33 2.92
CA ILE A 98 -2.99 8.11 2.91
C ILE A 98 -3.07 9.24 1.89
N GLY A 99 -3.56 8.94 0.68
CA GLY A 99 -3.72 9.91 -0.40
C GLY A 99 -4.68 11.04 -0.04
N GLN A 100 -5.82 10.74 0.58
CA GLN A 100 -6.79 11.75 1.02
C GLN A 100 -6.23 12.65 2.11
N TRP A 101 -5.53 12.08 3.10
CA TRP A 101 -4.86 12.88 4.12
C TRP A 101 -3.81 13.81 3.50
N GLY A 102 -2.98 13.27 2.58
CA GLY A 102 -1.98 14.04 1.85
C GLY A 102 -2.58 15.15 1.01
N TYR A 103 -3.67 14.89 0.28
CA TYR A 103 -4.36 15.90 -0.52
C TYR A 103 -4.90 17.06 0.33
N LYS A 104 -5.43 16.76 1.52
CA LYS A 104 -6.01 17.76 2.42
C LYS A 104 -4.95 18.58 3.16
N HIS A 105 -3.83 17.97 3.53
CA HIS A 105 -2.89 18.55 4.52
C HIS A 105 -1.47 18.76 4.01
N ALA A 106 -1.03 18.06 2.95
CA ALA A 106 0.27 18.27 2.34
C ALA A 106 0.22 19.41 1.31
N ASP A 107 1.37 19.72 0.70
CA ASP A 107 1.56 20.82 -0.25
C ASP A 107 0.49 20.82 -1.36
N ARG A 108 -0.42 21.80 -1.28
CA ARG A 108 -1.57 21.97 -2.18
C ARG A 108 -1.18 22.62 -3.51
N SER A 109 0.07 23.06 -3.69
CA SER A 109 0.55 23.64 -4.94
C SER A 109 0.68 22.61 -6.06
N LYS A 110 0.62 21.31 -5.72
CA LYS A 110 0.70 20.19 -6.67
C LYS A 110 -0.63 19.44 -6.70
N GLY A 111 -1.15 19.19 -7.90
CA GLY A 111 -2.33 18.36 -8.10
C GLY A 111 -2.07 16.88 -7.80
N THR A 112 -3.13 16.09 -7.65
CA THR A 112 -3.03 14.63 -7.48
C THR A 112 -2.84 13.97 -8.84
N PRO A 113 -1.79 13.17 -9.07
CA PRO A 113 -1.57 12.52 -10.37
C PRO A 113 -2.43 11.26 -10.58
N TYR A 114 -3.33 10.94 -9.65
CA TYR A 114 -4.22 9.77 -9.68
C TYR A 114 -5.52 10.07 -8.93
N GLN A 115 -6.56 9.29 -9.22
CA GLN A 115 -7.80 9.25 -8.46
C GLN A 115 -8.19 7.78 -8.22
N PHE A 116 -8.89 7.52 -7.13
CA PHE A 116 -9.50 6.22 -6.87
C PHE A 116 -10.90 6.24 -7.47
N VAL A 117 -11.24 5.21 -8.24
CA VAL A 117 -12.56 5.06 -8.87
C VAL A 117 -13.14 3.69 -8.56
N ASP A 118 -14.46 3.56 -8.61
CA ASP A 118 -15.14 2.27 -8.58
C ASP A 118 -15.14 1.58 -9.96
N SER A 119 -15.92 0.51 -10.09
CA SER A 119 -16.06 -0.25 -11.35
C SER A 119 -16.70 0.54 -12.49
N ASP A 120 -17.49 1.57 -12.16
CA ASP A 120 -18.17 2.42 -13.13
C ASP A 120 -17.31 3.64 -13.53
N GLY A 121 -16.15 3.80 -12.89
CA GLY A 121 -15.23 4.91 -13.13
C GLY A 121 -15.53 6.14 -12.30
N GLU A 122 -16.49 6.07 -11.38
CA GLU A 122 -16.86 7.19 -10.53
C GLU A 122 -15.85 7.40 -9.40
N PRO A 123 -15.44 8.65 -9.09
CA PRO A 123 -14.50 8.92 -8.03
C PRO A 123 -14.99 8.45 -6.65
N VAL A 124 -14.13 7.75 -5.91
CA VAL A 124 -14.41 7.25 -4.56
C VAL A 124 -13.39 7.72 -3.54
N ILE A 125 -13.83 7.78 -2.28
CA ILE A 125 -13.00 8.08 -1.12
C ILE A 125 -12.96 6.92 -0.12
N ALA A 126 -11.95 6.92 0.75
CA ALA A 126 -11.77 5.92 1.79
C ALA A 126 -12.51 6.42 3.03
N GLY A 127 -13.21 5.52 3.72
CA GLY A 127 -14.01 5.88 4.88
C GLY A 127 -14.42 4.65 5.68
N PHE A 128 -14.90 4.89 6.90
CA PHE A 128 -15.41 3.83 7.74
C PHE A 128 -16.82 3.43 7.31
N ARG A 129 -17.12 2.13 7.39
CA ARG A 129 -18.45 1.58 7.17
C ARG A 129 -18.86 0.74 8.37
N ARG A 130 -20.15 0.79 8.71
CA ARG A 130 -20.78 -0.09 9.68
C ARG A 130 -20.93 -1.50 9.11
N ARG A 131 -21.21 -2.47 9.98
CA ARG A 131 -21.44 -3.88 9.56
C ARG A 131 -22.63 -4.05 8.62
N ASP A 132 -23.62 -3.17 8.71
CA ASP A 132 -24.78 -3.11 7.80
C ASP A 132 -24.44 -2.47 6.44
N GLY A 133 -23.19 -2.04 6.24
CA GLY A 133 -22.72 -1.41 5.02
C GLY A 133 -22.93 0.10 4.96
N THR A 134 -23.60 0.75 5.91
CA THR A 134 -23.76 2.22 5.90
C THR A 134 -22.45 2.94 6.23
N ALA A 135 -22.26 4.14 5.72
CA ALA A 135 -21.08 4.95 6.03
C ALA A 135 -21.11 5.46 7.47
N ALA A 136 -19.96 5.47 8.14
CA ALA A 136 -19.76 6.13 9.43
C ALA A 136 -18.82 7.32 9.24
N GLY A 137 -19.27 8.52 9.63
CA GLY A 137 -18.48 9.74 9.54
C GLY A 137 -17.24 9.66 10.43
N GLY A 138 -16.11 10.22 9.99
CA GLY A 138 -14.86 10.16 10.75
C GLY A 138 -14.95 10.77 12.16
N ALA A 139 -15.81 11.78 12.37
CA ALA A 139 -16.07 12.38 13.69
C ALA A 139 -16.82 11.44 14.65
N ASP A 140 -17.56 10.46 14.11
CA ASP A 140 -18.35 9.48 14.87
C ASP A 140 -17.56 8.21 15.18
N VAL A 141 -16.33 8.10 14.67
CA VAL A 141 -15.46 6.93 14.86
C VAL A 141 -14.39 7.25 15.90
N ARG A 142 -14.26 6.35 16.88
CA ARG A 142 -13.23 6.43 17.92
C ARG A 142 -12.42 5.14 17.93
N LEU A 143 -11.10 5.28 18.01
CA LEU A 143 -10.21 4.15 18.29
C LEU A 143 -10.26 3.88 19.80
N VAL A 144 -10.75 2.69 20.18
CA VAL A 144 -10.88 2.27 21.57
C VAL A 144 -10.02 1.01 21.82
N GLY A 145 -9.37 0.92 22.99
CA GLY A 145 -8.67 -0.30 23.40
C GLY A 145 -9.67 -1.40 23.77
N ILE A 146 -9.40 -2.64 23.38
CA ILE A 146 -10.30 -3.79 23.64
C ILE A 146 -10.31 -4.19 25.13
N ALA A 147 -9.34 -3.74 25.92
CA ALA A 147 -9.18 -4.10 27.34
C ALA A 147 -10.24 -3.51 28.31
N ALA A 148 -11.24 -2.77 27.83
CA ALA A 148 -12.23 -2.08 28.69
C ALA A 148 -13.69 -2.56 28.54
N GLN A 149 -13.95 -3.68 27.85
CA GLN A 149 -15.31 -4.13 27.52
C GLN A 149 -15.83 -5.34 28.32
N ASN A 150 -15.12 -5.80 29.35
CA ASN A 150 -15.64 -6.79 30.31
C ASN A 150 -15.70 -6.17 31.72
N PRO A 151 -16.82 -5.55 32.13
CA PRO A 151 -17.13 -5.46 33.54
C PRO A 151 -17.40 -6.88 34.07
N GLN A 152 -16.76 -7.22 35.19
CA GLN A 152 -17.16 -8.39 36.00
C GLN A 152 -18.62 -8.25 36.44
#